data_AF-A0A3B8VFS2-F1
#
_entry.id   AF-A0A3B8VFS2-F1
#
_cell.length_a   1.000
_cell.length_b   1.000
_cell.length_c   1.000
_cell.angle_alpha   90.00
_cell.angle_beta   90.00
_cell.angle_gamma   90.00
#
_symmetry.space_group_name_H-M   'P 1'
#
loop_
_entity.id
_entity.type
_entity.pdbx_description
1 polymer ?
#
loop_
_entity_poly.entity_id
_entity_poly.type
_entity_poly.pdbx_seq_one_letter_code
_entity_poly.pdbx_strand_id
1 'polypeptide(L)'
;MAEIFNKNIAPDSFLNFAFTLEKLADTRRIDEKILILKNYLLSCQNDPHLYLILRFLSGEYVQFLEVRKISVGSQLLGRSASDYLKIDYDLVFRPCRKAMGRTPETIARLIENIETVWDKTAYKNYSISQTWNLLIEFSNCEKRQEKQILLDNVWMSMSPVEIRFFLQLLSGKLSTGLPNELLLNAIVDTFNFELEYLRKTYQQTGSLSETFILAKDGIQPETLIDTASNSTTIYSVLLYIQTESRGNVGVYSELTIGIRVDQDDRFDQDYIPIGKITGGISDNNLEKLNQLLPELTLEKFGTTLMLKPEIVVEIEFEKLVKNNRTKAGYTIKTPRIVNFHWDKPPLSTHNLEYIIDFFQKNGR
;
A
#
# COMPACT_ATOMS: atom_id res chain seq x y z
N MET A 1 -12.09 31.83 -5.88
CA MET A 1 -11.84 30.38 -5.61
C MET A 1 -13.13 29.63 -5.27
N ALA A 2 -14.03 30.17 -4.42
CA ALA A 2 -15.29 29.51 -4.06
C ALA A 2 -16.32 29.37 -5.19
N GLU A 3 -16.31 30.23 -6.21
CA GLU A 3 -17.36 30.23 -7.26
C GLU A 3 -17.09 29.32 -8.47
N ILE A 4 -15.86 28.79 -8.64
CA ILE A 4 -15.50 27.97 -9.82
C ILE A 4 -15.80 26.46 -9.58
N PHE A 5 -16.01 26.04 -8.33
CA PHE A 5 -16.24 24.65 -7.94
C PHE A 5 -17.71 24.33 -7.60
N ASN A 6 -18.66 25.03 -8.22
CA ASN A 6 -20.10 24.74 -8.12
C ASN A 6 -20.54 23.55 -9.00
N LYS A 7 -19.67 22.53 -9.13
CA LYS A 7 -19.99 21.23 -9.73
C LYS A 7 -20.06 20.20 -8.61
N ASN A 8 -21.00 19.26 -8.69
CA ASN A 8 -21.09 18.10 -7.79
C ASN A 8 -19.72 17.40 -7.72
N ILE A 9 -18.91 17.73 -6.70
CA ILE A 9 -17.63 17.07 -6.47
C ILE A 9 -17.96 15.66 -6.02
N ALA A 10 -17.43 14.66 -6.74
CA ALA A 10 -17.64 13.27 -6.40
C ALA A 10 -17.11 13.00 -4.97
N PRO A 11 -17.87 12.31 -4.10
CA PRO A 11 -17.45 12.10 -2.72
C PRO A 11 -16.06 11.47 -2.58
N ASP A 12 -15.79 10.47 -3.42
CA ASP A 12 -14.55 9.70 -3.54
C ASP A 12 -13.47 10.37 -4.40
N SER A 13 -13.67 11.62 -4.83
CA SER A 13 -12.63 12.36 -5.55
C SER A 13 -11.49 12.78 -4.62
N PHE A 14 -10.29 12.79 -5.16
CA PHE A 14 -9.12 13.33 -4.50
C PHE A 14 -9.22 14.84 -4.26
N LEU A 15 -9.95 15.55 -5.11
CA LEU A 15 -10.29 16.96 -4.88
C LEU A 15 -11.09 17.14 -3.58
N ASN A 16 -12.13 16.32 -3.35
CA ASN A 16 -12.91 16.38 -2.11
C ASN A 16 -12.05 16.02 -0.88
N PHE A 17 -11.19 15.01 -1.02
CA PHE A 17 -10.22 14.64 0.02
C PHE A 17 -9.27 15.78 0.36
N ALA A 18 -8.68 16.43 -0.66
CA ALA A 18 -7.78 17.56 -0.52
C ALA A 18 -8.46 18.75 0.17
N PHE A 19 -9.69 19.11 -0.22
CA PHE A 19 -10.45 20.15 0.48
C PHE A 19 -10.80 19.77 1.92
N THR A 20 -11.08 18.50 2.18
CA THR A 20 -11.33 18.02 3.54
C THR A 20 -10.09 18.17 4.41
N LEU A 21 -8.91 17.80 3.89
CA LEU A 21 -7.64 18.01 4.59
C LEU A 21 -7.33 19.49 4.85
N GLU A 22 -7.63 20.37 3.89
CA GLU A 22 -7.48 21.82 4.07
C GLU A 22 -8.36 22.34 5.21
N LYS A 23 -9.65 21.98 5.20
CA LYS A 23 -10.59 22.34 6.27
C LYS A 23 -10.13 21.82 7.63
N LEU A 24 -9.61 20.59 7.68
CA LEU A 24 -9.09 19.99 8.92
C LEU A 24 -7.85 20.71 9.42
N ALA A 25 -6.96 21.16 8.54
CA ALA A 25 -5.76 21.92 8.90
C ALA A 25 -6.10 23.31 9.46
N ASP A 26 -7.11 23.97 8.89
CA ASP A 26 -7.56 25.31 9.31
C ASP A 26 -8.41 25.28 10.60
N THR A 27 -9.00 24.13 10.91
CA THR A 27 -9.83 23.94 12.10
C THR A 27 -8.96 23.71 13.33
N ARG A 28 -9.17 24.49 14.40
CA ARG A 28 -8.43 24.30 15.68
C ARG A 28 -9.15 23.38 16.66
N ARG A 29 -10.48 23.37 16.61
CA ARG A 29 -11.36 22.66 17.53
C ARG A 29 -11.47 21.18 17.17
N ILE A 30 -11.25 20.32 18.17
CA ILE A 30 -11.21 18.86 17.98
C ILE A 30 -12.59 18.31 17.59
N ASP A 31 -13.65 18.79 18.23
CA ASP A 31 -15.03 18.43 17.94
C ASP A 31 -15.45 18.82 16.51
N GLU A 32 -15.05 20.01 16.05
CA GLU A 32 -15.29 20.45 14.68
C GLU A 32 -14.52 19.59 13.65
N LYS A 33 -13.28 19.19 13.96
CA LYS A 33 -12.51 18.24 13.12
C LYS A 33 -13.20 16.89 13.01
N ILE A 34 -13.71 16.36 14.12
CA ILE A 34 -14.45 15.09 14.14
C ILE A 34 -15.69 15.19 13.25
N LEU A 35 -16.44 16.30 13.35
CA LEU A 35 -17.62 16.52 12.51
C LEU A 35 -17.26 16.60 11.02
N ILE A 36 -16.19 17.30 10.66
CA ILE A 36 -15.69 17.37 9.27
C ILE A 36 -15.36 15.96 8.76
N LEU A 37 -14.60 15.17 9.53
CA LEU A 37 -14.24 13.79 9.18
C LEU A 37 -15.48 12.91 9.03
N LYS A 38 -16.41 12.96 9.99
CA LYS A 38 -17.65 12.17 9.95
C LYS A 38 -18.45 12.46 8.69
N ASN A 39 -18.67 13.73 8.37
CA ASN A 39 -19.41 14.13 7.18
C ASN A 39 -18.72 13.64 5.90
N TYR A 40 -17.39 13.73 5.84
CA TYR A 40 -16.62 13.25 4.71
C TYR A 40 -16.70 11.72 4.57
N LEU A 41 -16.47 10.96 5.65
CA LEU A 41 -16.54 9.50 5.63
C LEU A 41 -17.95 8.98 5.29
N LEU A 42 -19.01 9.62 5.82
CA LEU A 42 -20.40 9.31 5.44
C LEU A 42 -20.65 9.56 3.94
N SER A 43 -20.08 10.63 3.38
CA SER A 43 -20.23 10.91 1.94
C SER A 43 -19.59 9.81 1.08
N CYS A 44 -18.57 9.13 1.59
CA CYS A 44 -17.86 8.05 0.91
C CYS A 44 -18.33 6.64 1.31
N GLN A 45 -19.33 6.48 2.18
CA GLN A 45 -19.66 5.19 2.82
C GLN A 45 -19.92 4.02 1.85
N ASN A 46 -20.39 4.32 0.64
CA ASN A 46 -20.68 3.34 -0.41
C ASN A 46 -19.49 3.08 -1.36
N ASP A 47 -18.39 3.81 -1.22
CA ASP A 47 -17.18 3.59 -2.01
C ASP A 47 -16.47 2.30 -1.53
N PRO A 48 -16.25 1.31 -2.41
CA PRO A 48 -15.47 0.12 -2.06
C PRO A 48 -14.02 0.44 -1.65
N HIS A 49 -13.51 1.61 -2.01
CA HIS A 49 -12.15 2.07 -1.73
C HIS A 49 -12.04 2.98 -0.51
N LEU A 50 -13.08 3.11 0.33
CA LEU A 50 -13.02 3.93 1.55
C LEU A 50 -11.83 3.60 2.46
N TYR A 51 -11.40 2.34 2.50
CA TYR A 51 -10.22 1.93 3.27
C TYR A 51 -8.93 2.68 2.84
N LEU A 52 -8.82 3.09 1.57
CA LEU A 52 -7.69 3.90 1.07
C LEU A 52 -7.71 5.31 1.64
N ILE A 53 -8.90 5.90 1.86
CA ILE A 53 -9.04 7.19 2.55
C ILE A 53 -8.45 7.06 3.97
N LEU A 54 -8.84 6.03 4.70
CA LEU A 54 -8.33 5.78 6.05
C LEU A 54 -6.83 5.54 6.05
N ARG A 55 -6.35 4.76 5.08
CA ARG A 55 -4.92 4.49 4.86
C ARG A 55 -4.11 5.76 4.58
N PHE A 56 -4.67 6.71 3.82
CA PHE A 56 -4.06 8.02 3.61
C PHE A 56 -4.05 8.85 4.89
N LEU A 57 -5.18 8.93 5.59
CA LEU A 57 -5.33 9.74 6.80
C LEU A 57 -4.43 9.28 7.94
N SER A 58 -4.25 7.97 8.11
CA SER A 58 -3.40 7.39 9.15
C SER A 58 -1.91 7.33 8.80
N GLY A 59 -1.54 7.58 7.53
CA GLY A 59 -0.16 7.48 7.06
C GLY A 59 0.29 6.06 6.71
N GLU A 60 -0.56 5.05 6.89
CA GLU A 60 -0.27 3.65 6.60
C GLU A 60 0.15 3.40 5.16
N TYR A 61 -0.29 4.23 4.22
CA TYR A 61 0.05 4.11 2.79
C TYR A 61 1.56 3.99 2.52
N VAL A 62 2.40 4.59 3.37
CA VAL A 62 3.87 4.51 3.24
C VAL A 62 4.38 3.07 3.40
N GLN A 63 3.72 2.25 4.23
CA GLN A 63 4.09 0.84 4.43
C GLN A 63 3.75 -0.02 3.21
N PHE A 64 2.71 0.38 2.47
CA PHE A 64 2.22 -0.31 1.28
C PHE A 64 2.93 0.13 -0.01
N LEU A 65 3.66 1.25 0.03
CA LEU A 65 4.50 1.73 -1.07
C LEU A 65 5.93 1.30 -0.78
N GLU A 66 6.61 0.65 -1.72
CA GLU A 66 7.98 0.19 -1.52
C GLU A 66 8.88 1.31 -0.97
N VAL A 67 9.44 1.10 0.22
CA VAL A 67 10.19 2.08 1.02
C VAL A 67 11.46 2.60 0.31
N ARG A 68 11.81 2.09 -0.88
CA ARG A 68 12.98 2.54 -1.65
C ARG A 68 12.72 3.56 -2.77
N LYS A 69 11.48 3.97 -3.10
CA LYS A 69 11.28 4.88 -4.26
C LYS A 69 10.36 6.08 -4.09
N ILE A 70 9.65 6.24 -2.98
CA ILE A 70 8.94 7.48 -2.64
C ILE A 70 9.87 8.41 -1.86
N SER A 71 10.89 8.89 -2.55
CA SER A 71 11.65 10.06 -2.13
C SER A 71 11.91 10.92 -3.35
N VAL A 72 10.84 11.50 -3.90
CA VAL A 72 11.00 12.69 -4.73
C VAL A 72 11.48 13.79 -3.80
N GLY A 73 12.80 13.92 -3.68
CA GLY A 73 13.42 14.85 -2.76
C GLY A 73 12.96 16.28 -3.04
N SER A 74 12.90 17.12 -2.01
CA SER A 74 12.43 18.51 -2.13
C SER A 74 13.14 19.31 -3.23
N GLN A 75 14.41 18.99 -3.51
CA GLN A 75 15.19 19.59 -4.59
C GLN A 75 14.75 19.12 -5.98
N LEU A 76 14.41 17.82 -6.15
CA LEU A 76 13.86 17.31 -7.41
C LEU A 76 12.51 17.98 -7.68
N LEU A 77 11.59 17.96 -6.72
CA LEU A 77 10.30 18.64 -6.83
C LEU A 77 10.45 20.10 -7.21
N GLY A 78 11.36 20.83 -6.56
CA GLY A 78 11.57 22.24 -6.85
C GLY A 78 12.15 22.51 -8.23
N ARG A 79 13.13 21.70 -8.68
CA ARG A 79 13.68 21.81 -10.03
C ARG A 79 12.64 21.47 -11.09
N SER A 80 11.94 20.35 -10.91
CA SER A 80 10.84 19.93 -11.77
C SER A 80 9.76 21.01 -11.88
N ALA A 81 9.38 21.64 -10.77
CA ALA A 81 8.39 22.71 -10.78
C ALA A 81 8.91 23.98 -11.46
N SER A 82 10.20 24.27 -11.32
CA SER A 82 10.84 25.41 -12.00
C SER A 82 10.84 25.22 -13.52
N ASP A 83 11.20 24.01 -13.97
CA ASP A 83 11.18 23.62 -15.38
C ASP A 83 9.75 23.71 -15.95
N TYR A 84 8.77 23.16 -15.24
CA TYR A 84 7.35 23.18 -15.64
C TYR A 84 6.77 24.59 -15.74
N LEU A 85 7.04 25.43 -14.73
CA LEU A 85 6.56 26.81 -14.67
C LEU A 85 7.39 27.78 -15.52
N LYS A 86 8.50 27.33 -16.10
CA LYS A 86 9.48 28.14 -16.84
C LYS A 86 10.00 29.32 -16.00
N ILE A 87 10.30 29.05 -14.74
CA ILE A 87 10.88 30.02 -13.79
C ILE A 87 12.29 29.60 -13.39
N ASP A 88 13.09 30.56 -12.92
CA ASP A 88 14.42 30.27 -12.42
C ASP A 88 14.38 29.62 -11.02
N TYR A 89 15.08 28.49 -10.86
CA TYR A 89 15.09 27.76 -9.59
C TYR A 89 15.73 28.55 -8.44
N ASP A 90 16.83 29.26 -8.69
CA ASP A 90 17.60 29.93 -7.65
C ASP A 90 17.09 31.35 -7.35
N LEU A 91 16.56 32.04 -8.38
CA LEU A 91 16.07 33.40 -8.27
C LEU A 91 14.58 33.48 -7.92
N VAL A 92 13.77 32.46 -8.24
CA VAL A 92 12.32 32.45 -7.98
C VAL A 92 11.94 31.35 -7.01
N PHE A 93 12.17 30.08 -7.39
CA PHE A 93 11.64 28.95 -6.60
C PHE A 93 12.24 28.89 -5.19
N ARG A 94 13.57 28.97 -5.07
CA ARG A 94 14.28 28.85 -3.79
C ARG A 94 13.88 29.98 -2.81
N PRO A 95 13.81 31.27 -3.20
CA PRO A 95 13.27 32.32 -2.34
C PRO A 95 11.82 32.08 -1.90
N CYS A 96 10.91 31.70 -2.83
CA CYS A 96 9.52 31.38 -2.49
C CYS A 96 9.44 30.22 -1.50
N ARG A 97 10.23 29.16 -1.70
CA ARG A 97 10.31 28.01 -0.78
C ARG A 97 10.81 28.41 0.60
N LYS A 98 11.75 29.36 0.68
CA LYS A 98 12.26 29.87 1.95
C LYS A 98 11.18 30.65 2.72
N ALA A 99 10.38 31.46 2.01
CA ALA A 99 9.28 32.22 2.61
C ALA A 99 8.12 31.31 3.08
N MET A 100 7.76 30.31 2.27
CA MET A 100 6.64 29.39 2.55
C MET A 100 7.01 28.24 3.49
N GLY A 101 8.29 27.96 3.68
CA GLY A 101 8.82 26.91 4.57
C GLY A 101 8.76 25.48 3.99
N ARG A 102 7.75 25.15 3.19
CA ARG A 102 7.52 23.79 2.66
C ARG A 102 7.35 23.75 1.14
N THR A 103 7.91 22.70 0.51
CA THR A 103 7.95 22.54 -0.95
C THR A 103 6.56 22.33 -1.57
N PRO A 104 5.69 21.43 -1.09
CA PRO A 104 4.35 21.24 -1.67
C PRO A 104 3.50 22.52 -1.71
N GLU A 105 3.48 23.27 -0.61
CA GLU A 105 2.77 24.53 -0.44
C GLU A 105 3.31 25.60 -1.39
N THR A 106 4.63 25.65 -1.57
CA THR A 106 5.29 26.56 -2.50
C THR A 106 4.89 26.25 -3.94
N ILE A 107 4.95 24.98 -4.34
CA ILE A 107 4.62 24.55 -5.71
C ILE A 107 3.15 24.87 -6.00
N ALA A 108 2.23 24.50 -5.09
CA ALA A 108 0.82 24.79 -5.24
C ALA A 108 0.55 26.29 -5.39
N ARG A 109 1.18 27.15 -4.58
CA ARG A 109 1.02 28.61 -4.68
C ARG A 109 1.62 29.21 -5.94
N LEU A 110 2.79 28.73 -6.37
CA LEU A 110 3.40 29.19 -7.61
C LEU A 110 2.55 28.81 -8.82
N ILE A 111 2.09 27.55 -8.86
CA ILE A 111 1.13 27.10 -9.87
C ILE A 111 -0.09 28.02 -9.79
N GLU A 112 -0.66 28.27 -8.60
CA GLU A 112 -1.84 29.14 -8.40
C GLU A 112 -1.79 30.52 -9.06
N ASN A 113 -0.61 31.13 -9.11
CA ASN A 113 -0.44 32.54 -9.47
C ASN A 113 0.27 32.77 -10.81
N ILE A 114 0.67 31.71 -11.52
CA ILE A 114 1.31 31.83 -12.84
C ILE A 114 0.27 31.51 -13.93
N GLU A 115 -0.35 32.58 -14.45
CA GLU A 115 -1.49 32.52 -15.38
C GLU A 115 -1.17 31.81 -16.71
N THR A 116 0.10 31.76 -17.13
CA THR A 116 0.52 31.29 -18.46
C THR A 116 0.49 29.77 -18.64
N VAL A 117 0.18 28.99 -17.60
CA VAL A 117 0.26 27.52 -17.62
C VAL A 117 -1.13 26.87 -17.51
N TRP A 118 -2.21 27.66 -17.49
CA TRP A 118 -3.49 27.24 -16.93
C TRP A 118 -4.65 27.20 -17.92
N ASP A 119 -5.23 26.00 -18.09
CA ASP A 119 -6.62 25.85 -18.51
C ASP A 119 -7.45 25.30 -17.33
N LYS A 120 -8.27 26.15 -16.71
CA LYS A 120 -9.12 25.82 -15.56
C LYS A 120 -10.19 24.77 -15.88
N THR A 121 -10.38 24.41 -17.17
CA THR A 121 -11.38 23.42 -17.60
C THR A 121 -10.84 21.99 -17.70
N ALA A 122 -9.53 21.78 -17.52
CA ALA A 122 -8.85 20.51 -17.83
C ALA A 122 -8.66 19.52 -16.65
N TYR A 123 -9.26 19.77 -15.48
CA TYR A 123 -9.06 18.89 -14.31
C TYR A 123 -9.67 17.50 -14.51
N LYS A 124 -8.85 16.46 -14.35
CA LYS A 124 -9.28 15.05 -14.54
C LYS A 124 -10.13 14.50 -13.39
N ASN A 125 -10.24 15.21 -12.26
CA ASN A 125 -11.01 14.83 -11.07
C ASN A 125 -10.78 13.37 -10.64
N TYR A 126 -9.54 13.04 -10.30
CA TYR A 126 -9.12 11.69 -9.94
C TYR A 126 -9.89 11.15 -8.73
N SER A 127 -10.26 9.87 -8.76
CA SER A 127 -10.75 9.17 -7.55
C SER A 127 -9.61 8.88 -6.58
N ILE A 128 -9.95 8.49 -5.35
CA ILE A 128 -8.97 7.99 -4.36
C ILE A 128 -8.20 6.78 -4.89
N SER A 129 -8.87 5.82 -5.53
CA SER A 129 -8.23 4.63 -6.10
C SER A 129 -7.30 4.95 -7.27
N GLN A 130 -7.68 5.90 -8.13
CA GLN A 130 -6.79 6.38 -9.19
C GLN A 130 -5.59 7.13 -8.63
N THR A 131 -5.78 7.90 -7.56
CA THR A 131 -4.67 8.58 -6.86
C THR A 131 -3.70 7.59 -6.25
N TRP A 132 -4.20 6.49 -5.68
CA TRP A 132 -3.38 5.37 -5.21
C TRP A 132 -2.55 4.75 -6.34
N ASN A 133 -3.16 4.51 -7.51
CA ASN A 133 -2.43 3.99 -8.67
C ASN A 133 -1.34 4.95 -9.15
N LEU A 134 -1.59 6.27 -9.15
CA LEU A 134 -0.55 7.26 -9.44
C LEU A 134 0.63 7.14 -8.45
N LEU A 135 0.37 6.99 -7.14
CA LEU A 135 1.43 6.80 -6.15
C LEU A 135 2.25 5.53 -6.41
N ILE A 136 1.62 4.44 -6.84
CA ILE A 136 2.29 3.20 -7.25
C ILE A 136 3.13 3.42 -8.52
N GLU A 137 2.60 4.11 -9.52
CA GLU A 137 3.36 4.46 -10.74
C GLU A 137 4.61 5.26 -10.38
N PHE A 138 4.48 6.23 -9.47
CA PHE A 138 5.62 7.00 -8.96
C PHE A 138 6.62 6.15 -8.19
N SER A 139 6.17 5.19 -7.36
CA SER A 139 7.06 4.28 -6.65
C SER A 139 7.78 3.33 -7.58
N ASN A 140 7.20 2.97 -8.72
CA ASN A 140 7.85 2.07 -9.67
C ASN A 140 8.87 2.77 -10.57
N CYS A 141 8.81 4.10 -10.67
CA CYS A 141 9.73 4.90 -11.48
C CYS A 141 11.19 4.81 -10.97
N GLU A 142 12.09 4.38 -11.84
CA GLU A 142 13.52 4.27 -11.54
C GLU A 142 14.26 5.53 -11.99
N LYS A 143 13.86 6.09 -13.13
CA LYS A 143 14.58 7.20 -13.76
C LYS A 143 13.98 8.54 -13.38
N ARG A 144 14.86 9.55 -13.25
CA ARG A 144 14.44 10.93 -12.99
C ARG A 144 13.51 11.48 -14.07
N GLN A 145 13.71 11.10 -15.34
CA GLN A 145 12.89 11.54 -16.46
C GLN A 145 11.46 10.99 -16.37
N GLU A 146 11.29 9.73 -15.97
CA GLU A 146 9.96 9.12 -15.76
C GLU A 146 9.20 9.88 -14.67
N LYS A 147 9.88 10.21 -13.56
CA LYS A 147 9.31 11.02 -12.48
C LYS A 147 8.92 12.43 -12.95
N GLN A 148 9.72 13.06 -13.81
CA GLN A 148 9.38 14.36 -14.38
C GLN A 148 8.09 14.30 -15.21
N ILE A 149 7.98 13.31 -16.10
CA ILE A 149 6.80 13.15 -16.95
C ILE A 149 5.53 12.95 -16.10
N LEU A 150 5.60 12.12 -15.07
CA LEU A 150 4.47 11.93 -14.15
C LEU A 150 4.13 13.22 -13.37
N LEU A 151 5.14 13.99 -12.93
CA LEU A 151 4.91 15.28 -12.26
C LEU A 151 4.22 16.28 -13.19
N ASP A 152 4.68 16.39 -14.44
CA ASP A 152 4.08 17.29 -15.44
C ASP A 152 2.61 16.91 -15.71
N ASN A 153 2.32 15.61 -15.82
CA ASN A 153 0.96 15.10 -15.98
C ASN A 153 0.07 15.44 -14.77
N VAL A 154 0.57 15.23 -13.55
CA VAL A 154 -0.15 15.57 -12.32
C VAL A 154 -0.42 17.08 -12.26
N TRP A 155 0.58 17.92 -12.54
CA TRP A 155 0.42 19.37 -12.49
C TRP A 155 -0.51 19.94 -13.56
N MET A 156 -0.59 19.30 -14.73
CA MET A 156 -1.58 19.66 -15.77
C MET A 156 -3.01 19.28 -15.40
N SER A 157 -3.20 18.25 -14.57
CA SER A 157 -4.50 17.58 -14.42
C SER A 157 -5.16 17.74 -13.05
N MET A 158 -4.42 18.28 -12.07
CA MET A 158 -4.88 18.53 -10.70
C MET A 158 -4.97 20.03 -10.39
N SER A 159 -5.89 20.39 -9.52
CA SER A 159 -5.97 21.73 -8.93
C SER A 159 -4.82 22.01 -7.96
N PRO A 160 -4.51 23.28 -7.63
CA PRO A 160 -3.44 23.61 -6.67
C PRO A 160 -3.58 22.93 -5.31
N VAL A 161 -4.82 22.77 -4.79
CA VAL A 161 -5.06 22.11 -3.51
C VAL A 161 -4.78 20.61 -3.58
N GLU A 162 -5.14 19.95 -4.69
CA GLU A 162 -4.80 18.55 -4.96
C GLU A 162 -3.29 18.39 -5.08
N ILE A 163 -2.62 19.24 -5.87
CA ILE A 163 -1.15 19.19 -6.05
C ILE A 163 -0.45 19.28 -4.69
N ARG A 164 -0.87 20.20 -3.81
CA ARG A 164 -0.30 20.32 -2.46
C ARG A 164 -0.36 19.00 -1.72
N PHE A 165 -1.53 18.37 -1.62
CA PHE A 165 -1.70 17.16 -0.82
C PHE A 165 -1.16 15.90 -1.52
N PHE A 166 -1.22 15.84 -2.84
CA PHE A 166 -0.60 14.76 -3.62
C PHE A 166 0.91 14.74 -3.40
N LEU A 167 1.56 15.92 -3.45
CA LEU A 167 2.99 16.02 -3.16
C LEU A 167 3.34 15.70 -1.70
N GLN A 168 2.41 15.94 -0.76
CA GLN A 168 2.59 15.47 0.63
C GLN A 168 2.54 13.94 0.72
N LEU A 169 1.56 13.29 0.06
CA LEU A 169 1.50 11.83 -0.06
C LEU A 169 2.77 11.27 -0.71
N LEU A 170 3.21 11.86 -1.81
CA LEU A 170 4.44 11.51 -2.53
C LEU A 170 5.72 11.79 -1.73
N SER A 171 5.65 12.51 -0.62
CA SER A 171 6.79 12.70 0.29
C SER A 171 6.74 11.80 1.51
N GLY A 172 5.68 10.98 1.66
CA GLY A 172 5.40 10.16 2.84
C GLY A 172 5.06 10.99 4.09
N LYS A 173 4.79 12.29 3.95
CA LYS A 173 4.58 13.23 5.05
C LYS A 173 3.28 13.98 4.87
N LEU A 174 2.18 13.23 4.89
CA LEU A 174 0.85 13.82 4.93
C LEU A 174 0.63 14.46 6.29
N SER A 175 0.47 15.78 6.31
CA SER A 175 0.25 16.52 7.54
C SER A 175 -1.25 16.65 7.80
N THR A 176 -1.88 15.58 8.29
CA THR A 176 -3.31 15.60 8.63
C THR A 176 -3.58 16.35 9.93
N GLY A 177 -2.63 16.35 10.86
CA GLY A 177 -2.83 16.92 12.20
C GLY A 177 -3.91 16.17 13.00
N LEU A 178 -4.11 14.89 12.68
CA LEU A 178 -5.12 14.02 13.29
C LEU A 178 -4.41 12.81 13.91
N PRO A 179 -4.50 12.59 15.23
CA PRO A 179 -3.99 11.37 15.84
C PRO A 179 -4.88 10.18 15.45
N ASN A 180 -4.29 8.97 15.35
CA ASN A 180 -5.02 7.75 14.99
C ASN A 180 -6.22 7.48 15.91
N GLU A 181 -6.09 7.83 17.19
CA GLU A 181 -7.17 7.73 18.17
C GLU A 181 -8.41 8.56 17.79
N LEU A 182 -8.22 9.75 17.21
CA LEU A 182 -9.32 10.59 16.75
C LEU A 182 -9.95 10.02 15.48
N LEU A 183 -9.13 9.47 14.57
CA LEU A 183 -9.64 8.77 13.38
C LEU A 183 -10.47 7.55 13.78
N LEU A 184 -10.02 6.77 14.76
CA LEU A 184 -10.73 5.59 15.28
C LEU A 184 -12.08 5.99 15.87
N ASN A 185 -12.12 7.02 16.72
CA ASN A 185 -13.38 7.54 17.27
C ASN A 185 -14.31 8.08 16.17
N ALA A 186 -13.77 8.74 15.14
CA ALA A 186 -14.57 9.19 13.99
C ALA A 186 -15.19 8.00 13.23
N ILE A 187 -14.45 6.90 13.05
CA ILE A 187 -14.96 5.68 12.41
C ILE A 187 -16.12 5.07 13.24
N VAL A 188 -15.94 4.93 14.55
CA VAL A 188 -16.98 4.46 15.49
C VAL A 188 -18.27 5.27 15.31
N ASP A 189 -18.16 6.60 15.39
CA ASP A 189 -19.29 7.52 15.31
C ASP A 189 -19.94 7.59 13.92
N THR A 190 -19.19 7.29 12.86
CA THR A 190 -19.65 7.38 11.47
C THR A 190 -20.41 6.11 11.07
N PHE A 191 -19.85 4.95 11.40
CA PHE A 191 -20.37 3.66 10.94
C PHE A 191 -21.12 2.87 12.02
N ASN A 192 -21.28 3.46 13.21
CA ASN A 192 -22.00 2.88 14.35
C ASN A 192 -21.41 1.52 14.78
N PHE A 193 -20.09 1.41 14.74
CA PHE A 193 -19.37 0.25 15.27
C PHE A 193 -19.26 0.33 16.81
N GLU A 194 -19.06 -0.80 17.46
CA GLU A 194 -18.77 -0.82 18.89
C GLU A 194 -17.32 -0.38 19.16
N LEU A 195 -17.14 0.59 20.08
CA LEU A 195 -15.84 1.18 20.38
C LEU A 195 -14.83 0.15 20.89
N GLU A 196 -15.22 -0.70 21.84
CA GLU A 196 -14.32 -1.71 22.42
C GLU A 196 -13.90 -2.76 21.38
N TYR A 197 -14.83 -3.18 20.52
CA TYR A 197 -14.51 -4.03 19.37
C TYR A 197 -13.44 -3.40 18.48
N LEU A 198 -13.65 -2.15 18.03
CA LEU A 198 -12.72 -1.47 17.11
C LEU A 198 -11.34 -1.25 17.74
N ARG A 199 -11.29 -0.92 19.04
CA ARG A 199 -10.03 -0.77 19.77
C ARG A 199 -9.25 -2.08 19.82
N LYS A 200 -9.91 -3.21 20.13
CA LYS A 200 -9.26 -4.52 20.14
C LYS A 200 -8.75 -4.92 18.76
N THR A 201 -9.57 -4.77 17.72
CA THR A 201 -9.15 -5.05 16.34
C THR A 201 -7.94 -4.20 15.95
N TYR A 202 -7.95 -2.90 16.28
CA TYR A 202 -6.83 -2.02 15.99
C TYR A 202 -5.55 -2.39 16.75
N GLN A 203 -5.66 -2.81 18.02
CA GLN A 203 -4.52 -3.31 18.79
C GLN A 203 -3.89 -4.56 18.18
N GLN A 204 -4.69 -5.38 17.49
CA GLN A 204 -4.21 -6.60 16.85
C GLN A 204 -3.61 -6.35 15.46
N THR A 205 -4.29 -5.56 14.63
CA THR A 205 -3.83 -5.30 13.24
C THR A 205 -2.71 -4.27 13.19
N GLY A 206 -2.70 -3.28 14.10
CA GLY A 206 -1.83 -2.11 13.99
C GLY A 206 -2.15 -1.21 12.78
N SER A 207 -3.22 -1.50 12.04
CA SER A 207 -3.63 -0.79 10.82
C SER A 207 -5.10 -0.38 10.93
N LEU A 208 -5.35 0.92 10.79
CA LEU A 208 -6.68 1.51 10.79
C LEU A 208 -7.47 1.09 9.54
N SER A 209 -6.80 1.00 8.39
CA SER A 209 -7.43 0.60 7.14
C SER A 209 -7.87 -0.87 7.16
N GLU A 210 -7.04 -1.78 7.68
CA GLU A 210 -7.41 -3.19 7.87
C GLU A 210 -8.48 -3.35 8.95
N THR A 211 -8.35 -2.64 10.07
CA THR A 211 -9.34 -2.63 11.14
C THR A 211 -10.73 -2.26 10.63
N PHE A 212 -10.83 -1.25 9.78
CA PHE A 212 -12.10 -0.83 9.18
C PHE A 212 -12.70 -1.90 8.26
N ILE A 213 -11.87 -2.58 7.45
CA ILE A 213 -12.34 -3.67 6.58
C ILE A 213 -12.92 -4.80 7.43
N LEU A 214 -12.18 -5.25 8.45
CA LEU A 214 -12.64 -6.32 9.36
C LEU A 214 -13.94 -5.95 10.08
N ALA A 215 -14.05 -4.70 10.53
CA ALA A 215 -15.27 -4.17 11.15
C ALA A 215 -16.46 -4.18 10.20
N LYS A 216 -16.26 -3.74 8.95
CA LYS A 216 -17.29 -3.72 7.91
C LYS A 216 -17.77 -5.12 7.55
N ASP A 217 -16.87 -6.10 7.56
CA ASP A 217 -17.16 -7.50 7.25
C ASP A 217 -17.70 -8.28 8.47
N GLY A 218 -17.78 -7.64 9.65
CA GLY A 218 -18.30 -8.24 10.89
C GLY A 218 -17.39 -9.31 11.51
N ILE A 219 -16.11 -9.32 11.16
CA ILE A 219 -15.13 -10.31 11.60
C ILE A 219 -14.74 -10.03 13.05
N GLN A 220 -14.87 -11.01 13.96
CA GLN A 220 -14.58 -10.78 15.38
C GLN A 220 -13.07 -10.66 15.65
N PRO A 221 -12.60 -9.76 16.53
CA PRO A 221 -11.19 -9.66 16.87
C PRO A 221 -10.66 -10.96 17.49
N GLU A 222 -11.53 -11.73 18.17
CA GLU A 222 -11.19 -13.05 18.69
C GLU A 222 -10.98 -14.10 17.59
N THR A 223 -11.56 -13.93 16.40
CA THR A 223 -11.24 -14.80 15.24
C THR A 223 -9.88 -14.49 14.65
N LEU A 224 -9.32 -13.30 14.92
CA LEU A 224 -7.90 -13.01 14.70
C LEU A 224 -7.02 -13.70 15.77
N ILE A 225 -7.61 -14.14 16.89
CA ILE A 225 -6.97 -14.91 17.98
C ILE A 225 -7.19 -16.42 17.81
N ASP A 226 -8.07 -16.89 16.92
CA ASP A 226 -8.38 -18.32 16.78
C ASP A 226 -7.40 -19.07 15.85
N THR A 227 -6.13 -19.03 16.24
CA THR A 227 -5.20 -20.16 16.11
C THR A 227 -4.42 -20.31 17.42
N ALA A 228 -5.12 -20.71 18.48
CA ALA A 228 -4.51 -21.34 19.66
C ALA A 228 -4.28 -22.86 19.44
N SER A 229 -3.93 -23.24 18.21
CA SER A 229 -2.93 -24.29 17.98
C SER A 229 -1.62 -23.55 17.78
N ASN A 230 -0.46 -24.04 18.25
CA ASN A 230 0.86 -23.43 18.00
C ASN A 230 1.19 -23.36 16.49
N SER A 231 0.49 -22.50 15.78
CA SER A 231 0.44 -22.35 14.35
C SER A 231 0.59 -20.86 14.12
N THR A 232 1.76 -20.52 13.61
CA THR A 232 2.03 -19.18 13.11
C THR A 232 1.74 -19.20 11.63
N THR A 233 1.05 -18.17 11.13
CA THR A 233 0.86 -17.99 9.70
C THR A 233 1.84 -16.97 9.14
N ILE A 234 2.30 -17.21 7.90
CA ILE A 234 3.00 -16.20 7.08
C ILE A 234 2.39 -16.16 5.68
N TYR A 235 2.40 -14.98 5.07
CA TYR A 235 2.20 -14.83 3.63
C TYR A 235 3.53 -15.02 2.90
N SER A 236 3.50 -15.84 1.85
CA SER A 236 4.66 -16.26 1.06
C SER A 236 4.27 -16.36 -0.42
N VAL A 237 5.25 -16.53 -1.32
CA VAL A 237 5.01 -16.78 -2.75
C VAL A 237 5.36 -18.22 -3.13
N LEU A 238 4.77 -18.74 -4.20
CA LEU A 238 5.28 -19.97 -4.83
C LEU A 238 6.42 -19.66 -5.80
N LEU A 239 7.56 -20.35 -5.60
CA LEU A 239 8.75 -20.21 -6.46
C LEU A 239 8.95 -21.42 -7.37
N TYR A 240 8.64 -22.62 -6.86
CA TYR A 240 8.81 -23.85 -7.63
C TYR A 240 7.67 -24.82 -7.39
N ILE A 241 7.32 -25.57 -8.42
CA ILE A 241 6.34 -26.65 -8.35
C ILE A 241 6.95 -27.91 -8.96
N GLN A 242 6.94 -29.01 -8.22
CA GLN A 242 7.34 -30.32 -8.69
C GLN A 242 6.12 -31.18 -9.01
N THR A 243 6.13 -31.79 -10.20
CA THR A 243 5.10 -32.74 -10.64
C THR A 243 5.53 -34.18 -10.39
N GLU A 244 4.59 -35.11 -10.22
CA GLU A 244 4.93 -36.53 -10.15
C GLU A 244 5.35 -37.12 -11.50
N SER A 245 6.26 -38.10 -11.50
CA SER A 245 6.83 -38.72 -12.70
C SER A 245 5.87 -39.66 -13.45
N ARG A 246 4.66 -39.90 -12.94
CA ARG A 246 3.69 -40.84 -13.54
C ARG A 246 2.33 -40.19 -13.80
N GLY A 247 2.20 -39.58 -14.98
CA GLY A 247 1.04 -39.85 -15.86
C GLY A 247 -0.27 -39.08 -15.67
N ASN A 248 -0.49 -38.31 -14.61
CA ASN A 248 -1.70 -37.47 -14.50
C ASN A 248 -1.36 -35.98 -14.47
N VAL A 249 -1.88 -35.25 -15.45
CA VAL A 249 -1.88 -33.78 -15.48
C VAL A 249 -2.61 -33.28 -14.24
N GLY A 250 -1.94 -32.50 -13.39
CA GLY A 250 -2.59 -31.77 -12.29
C GLY A 250 -2.29 -32.25 -10.86
N VAL A 251 -1.39 -33.22 -10.62
CA VAL A 251 -0.96 -33.60 -9.25
C VAL A 251 0.44 -33.06 -8.97
N TYR A 252 0.54 -32.11 -8.04
CA TYR A 252 1.80 -31.53 -7.60
C TYR A 252 2.27 -32.21 -6.31
N SER A 253 3.50 -32.75 -6.35
CA SER A 253 4.07 -33.47 -5.21
C SER A 253 4.74 -32.53 -4.21
N GLU A 254 5.32 -31.44 -4.69
CA GLU A 254 6.04 -30.50 -3.83
C GLU A 254 5.92 -29.06 -4.35
N LEU A 255 5.63 -28.13 -3.43
CA LEU A 255 5.60 -26.69 -3.65
C LEU A 255 6.71 -26.04 -2.84
N THR A 256 7.57 -25.27 -3.48
CA THR A 256 8.59 -24.48 -2.79
C THR A 256 8.10 -23.06 -2.57
N ILE A 257 8.09 -22.65 -1.31
CA ILE A 257 7.66 -21.32 -0.89
C ILE A 257 8.84 -20.36 -0.75
N GLY A 258 8.61 -19.11 -1.13
CA GLY A 258 9.60 -18.03 -1.16
C GLY A 258 9.35 -16.97 -0.10
N ILE A 259 10.41 -16.53 0.56
CA ILE A 259 10.39 -15.34 1.40
C ILE A 259 11.01 -14.18 0.63
N ARG A 260 10.44 -12.99 0.84
CA ARG A 260 10.91 -11.77 0.19
C ARG A 260 12.22 -11.28 0.81
N VAL A 261 13.15 -10.89 -0.05
CA VAL A 261 14.50 -10.37 0.29
C VAL A 261 14.90 -9.19 -0.61
N ASP A 262 13.96 -8.61 -1.36
CA ASP A 262 14.10 -7.40 -2.17
C ASP A 262 14.74 -6.20 -1.44
N GLN A 263 14.63 -6.14 -0.11
CA GLN A 263 15.20 -5.09 0.73
C GLN A 263 16.56 -5.45 1.37
N ASP A 264 17.05 -6.67 1.16
CA ASP A 264 18.27 -7.20 1.77
C ASP A 264 19.41 -7.30 0.74
N ASP A 265 20.35 -6.36 0.82
CA ASP A 265 21.45 -6.19 -0.13
C ASP A 265 22.42 -7.41 -0.18
N ARG A 266 22.22 -8.43 0.66
CA ARG A 266 22.95 -9.71 0.61
C ARG A 266 22.48 -10.63 -0.51
N PHE A 267 21.31 -10.36 -1.12
CA PHE A 267 20.71 -11.21 -2.14
C PHE A 267 20.48 -10.45 -3.44
N ASP A 268 20.90 -11.05 -4.56
CA ASP A 268 20.61 -10.51 -5.90
C ASP A 268 19.20 -10.86 -6.41
N GLN A 269 18.39 -11.53 -5.60
CA GLN A 269 17.03 -11.99 -5.95
C GLN A 269 16.01 -11.29 -5.05
N ASP A 270 14.80 -11.03 -5.56
CA ASP A 270 13.70 -10.45 -4.75
C ASP A 270 13.07 -11.47 -3.79
N TYR A 271 13.17 -12.76 -4.12
CA TYR A 271 12.65 -13.86 -3.33
C TYR A 271 13.65 -15.01 -3.26
N ILE A 272 13.74 -15.64 -2.09
CA ILE A 272 14.54 -16.84 -1.87
C ILE A 272 13.71 -17.95 -1.22
N PRO A 273 14.01 -19.23 -1.48
CA PRO A 273 13.31 -20.33 -0.84
C PRO A 273 13.47 -20.32 0.69
N ILE A 274 12.38 -20.56 1.41
CA ILE A 274 12.36 -20.69 2.88
C ILE A 274 11.74 -22.02 3.37
N GLY A 275 11.00 -22.71 2.51
CA GLY A 275 10.33 -23.95 2.88
C GLY A 275 9.80 -24.72 1.67
N LYS A 276 9.37 -25.94 1.95
CA LYS A 276 8.75 -26.85 0.98
C LYS A 276 7.51 -27.47 1.59
N ILE A 277 6.46 -27.59 0.80
CA ILE A 277 5.15 -28.10 1.20
C ILE A 277 4.80 -29.27 0.30
N THR A 278 4.36 -30.38 0.89
CA THR A 278 3.92 -31.57 0.17
C THR A 278 2.42 -31.72 0.32
N GLY A 279 1.69 -31.68 -0.80
CA GLY A 279 0.22 -31.80 -0.81
C GLY A 279 -0.53 -30.60 -0.24
N GLY A 280 -1.80 -30.81 0.14
CA GLY A 280 -2.62 -29.79 0.80
C GLY A 280 -3.29 -28.77 -0.13
N ILE A 281 -3.48 -29.11 -1.40
CA ILE A 281 -4.16 -28.26 -2.38
C ILE A 281 -5.53 -28.87 -2.67
N SER A 282 -6.60 -28.10 -2.49
CA SER A 282 -7.95 -28.53 -2.86
C SER A 282 -8.14 -28.58 -4.37
N ASP A 283 -9.09 -29.38 -4.85
CA ASP A 283 -9.37 -29.53 -6.29
C ASP A 283 -9.61 -28.18 -6.99
N ASN A 284 -10.38 -27.28 -6.36
CA ASN A 284 -10.64 -25.94 -6.90
C ASN A 284 -9.36 -25.09 -7.04
N ASN A 285 -8.41 -25.21 -6.10
CA ASN A 285 -7.15 -24.49 -6.17
C ASN A 285 -6.19 -25.16 -7.17
N LEU A 286 -6.25 -26.48 -7.34
CA LEU A 286 -5.51 -27.20 -8.38
C LEU A 286 -5.96 -26.77 -9.78
N GLU A 287 -7.26 -26.66 -10.02
CA GLU A 287 -7.80 -26.20 -11.32
C GLU A 287 -7.29 -24.79 -11.66
N LYS A 288 -7.43 -23.84 -10.72
CA LYS A 288 -6.93 -22.47 -10.91
C LYS A 288 -5.42 -22.42 -11.12
N LEU A 289 -4.66 -23.20 -10.35
CA LEU A 289 -3.21 -23.26 -10.49
C LEU A 289 -2.81 -23.80 -11.86
N ASN A 290 -3.45 -24.88 -12.33
CA ASN A 290 -3.22 -25.41 -13.68
C ASN A 290 -3.54 -24.39 -14.79
N GLN A 291 -4.53 -23.53 -14.59
CA GLN A 291 -4.87 -22.48 -15.54
C GLN A 291 -3.79 -21.39 -15.63
N LEU A 292 -3.19 -21.01 -14.49
CA LEU A 292 -2.21 -19.91 -14.42
C LEU A 292 -0.77 -20.35 -14.73
N LEU A 293 -0.45 -21.63 -14.50
CA LEU A 293 0.90 -22.17 -14.67
C LEU A 293 1.55 -21.90 -16.04
N PRO A 294 0.86 -22.00 -17.19
CA PRO A 294 1.45 -21.72 -18.49
C PRO A 294 2.03 -20.30 -18.62
N GLU A 295 1.41 -19.31 -17.99
CA GLU A 295 1.84 -17.90 -18.07
C GLU A 295 2.88 -17.53 -17.00
N LEU A 296 2.82 -18.23 -15.86
CA LEU A 296 3.69 -17.99 -14.71
C LEU A 296 4.98 -18.81 -14.74
N THR A 297 5.08 -19.85 -15.55
CA THR A 297 6.31 -20.67 -15.64
C THR A 297 7.41 -19.88 -16.36
N LEU A 298 8.52 -19.64 -15.67
CA LEU A 298 9.74 -19.06 -16.23
C LEU A 298 10.57 -20.12 -16.95
N GLU A 299 10.86 -21.22 -16.27
CA GLU A 299 11.72 -22.29 -16.77
C GLU A 299 11.26 -23.66 -16.27
N LYS A 300 11.60 -24.72 -17.01
CA LYS A 300 11.27 -26.11 -16.67
C LYS A 300 12.51 -26.98 -16.60
N PHE A 301 12.71 -27.63 -15.46
CA PHE A 301 13.81 -28.55 -15.18
C PHE A 301 13.26 -29.95 -14.89
N GLY A 302 13.08 -30.76 -15.93
CA GLY A 302 12.47 -32.08 -15.80
C GLY A 302 11.04 -31.98 -15.27
N THR A 303 10.81 -32.47 -14.05
CA THR A 303 9.52 -32.39 -13.34
C THR A 303 9.34 -31.12 -12.49
N THR A 304 10.35 -30.25 -12.42
CA THR A 304 10.29 -29.01 -11.65
C THR A 304 10.01 -27.82 -12.56
N LEU A 305 9.00 -27.04 -12.22
CA LEU A 305 8.66 -25.76 -12.84
C LEU A 305 9.16 -24.64 -11.94
N MET A 306 9.92 -23.71 -12.50
CA MET A 306 10.28 -22.44 -11.85
C MET A 306 9.24 -21.40 -12.23
N LEU A 307 8.68 -20.72 -11.24
CA LEU A 307 7.60 -19.77 -11.42
C LEU A 307 8.05 -18.32 -11.23
N LYS A 308 7.35 -17.41 -11.88
CA LYS A 308 7.28 -16.00 -11.46
C LYS A 308 6.67 -15.97 -10.06
N PRO A 309 7.21 -15.15 -9.13
CA PRO A 309 6.73 -15.06 -7.76
C PRO A 309 5.40 -14.29 -7.69
N GLU A 310 4.35 -14.75 -8.37
CA GLU A 310 3.07 -14.07 -8.48
C GLU A 310 1.97 -14.70 -7.62
N ILE A 311 2.09 -15.98 -7.29
CA ILE A 311 1.06 -16.71 -6.53
C ILE A 311 1.33 -16.54 -5.03
N VAL A 312 0.48 -15.76 -4.36
CA VAL A 312 0.55 -15.58 -2.90
C VAL A 312 -0.18 -16.71 -2.18
N VAL A 313 0.49 -17.29 -1.19
CA VAL A 313 -0.05 -18.35 -0.34
C VAL A 313 0.09 -17.98 1.12
N GLU A 314 -0.94 -18.31 1.89
CA GLU A 314 -0.92 -18.24 3.34
C GLU A 314 -0.49 -19.57 3.90
N ILE A 315 0.59 -19.56 4.68
CA ILE A 315 1.26 -20.75 5.18
C ILE A 315 1.17 -20.77 6.69
N GLU A 316 0.53 -21.79 7.22
CA GLU A 316 0.59 -22.17 8.63
C GLU A 316 1.82 -23.04 8.89
N PHE A 317 2.48 -22.85 10.02
CA PHE A 317 3.61 -23.68 10.43
C PHE A 317 3.75 -23.81 11.94
N GLU A 318 4.37 -24.92 12.39
CA GLU A 318 4.56 -25.22 13.82
C GLU A 318 5.68 -24.37 14.43
N LYS A 319 6.83 -24.27 13.74
CA LYS A 319 7.98 -23.49 14.23
C LYS A 319 8.97 -23.10 13.13
N LEU A 320 9.74 -22.05 13.43
CA LEU A 320 10.92 -21.65 12.66
C LEU A 320 12.17 -22.23 13.29
N VAL A 321 13.08 -22.73 12.46
CA VAL A 321 14.36 -23.29 12.89
C VAL A 321 15.50 -22.62 12.13
N LYS A 322 16.55 -22.20 12.84
CA LYS A 322 17.77 -21.69 12.22
C LYS A 322 18.42 -22.80 11.39
N ASN A 323 18.72 -22.50 10.13
CA ASN A 323 19.31 -23.44 9.19
C ASN A 323 20.32 -22.74 8.28
N ASN A 324 21.60 -22.81 8.64
CA ASN A 324 22.66 -22.14 7.88
C ASN A 324 22.92 -22.76 6.48
N ARG A 325 22.22 -23.84 6.12
CA ARG A 325 22.33 -24.46 4.77
C ARG A 325 21.40 -23.81 3.75
N THR A 326 20.40 -23.04 4.18
CA THR A 326 19.49 -22.32 3.27
C THR A 326 19.96 -20.88 3.10
N LYS A 327 19.67 -20.28 1.94
CA LYS A 327 19.95 -18.85 1.70
C LYS A 327 19.29 -17.96 2.76
N ALA A 328 18.07 -18.31 3.17
CA ALA A 328 17.33 -17.57 4.19
C ALA A 328 17.96 -17.67 5.59
N GLY A 329 18.82 -18.66 5.87
CA GLY A 329 19.34 -18.92 7.21
C GLY A 329 18.31 -19.49 8.20
N TYR A 330 17.05 -19.67 7.75
CA TYR A 330 15.94 -20.23 8.49
C TYR A 330 15.19 -21.26 7.63
N THR A 331 14.44 -22.14 8.29
CA THR A 331 13.55 -23.10 7.65
C THR A 331 12.29 -23.24 8.47
N ILE A 332 11.16 -23.22 7.77
CA ILE A 332 9.84 -23.44 8.35
C ILE A 332 9.62 -24.94 8.52
N LYS A 333 9.18 -25.36 9.70
CA LYS A 333 8.83 -26.75 9.99
C LYS A 333 7.32 -26.97 9.85
N THR A 334 6.99 -28.14 9.29
CA THR A 334 5.61 -28.60 9.06
C THR A 334 4.72 -27.55 8.37
N PRO A 335 5.21 -26.84 7.32
CA PRO A 335 4.40 -25.83 6.64
C PRO A 335 3.20 -26.47 5.93
N ARG A 336 2.05 -25.81 6.03
CA ARG A 336 0.79 -26.19 5.38
C ARG A 336 0.18 -24.96 4.73
N ILE A 337 -0.37 -25.13 3.53
CA ILE A 337 -1.12 -24.05 2.88
C ILE A 337 -2.49 -23.96 3.56
N VAL A 338 -2.78 -22.79 4.11
CA VAL A 338 -4.09 -22.42 4.64
C VAL A 338 -4.97 -21.96 3.48
N ASN A 339 -4.44 -21.04 2.66
CA ASN A 339 -5.19 -20.47 1.55
C ASN A 339 -4.28 -20.00 0.40
N PHE A 340 -4.85 -19.97 -0.80
CA PHE A 340 -4.28 -19.30 -1.97
C PHE A 340 -4.95 -17.94 -2.12
N HIS A 341 -4.15 -16.88 -2.15
CA HIS A 341 -4.63 -15.50 -2.30
C HIS A 341 -4.41 -15.05 -3.73
N TRP A 342 -5.43 -15.25 -4.57
CA TRP A 342 -5.39 -14.96 -6.01
C TRP A 342 -5.47 -13.45 -6.33
N ASP A 343 -5.88 -12.65 -5.37
CA ASP A 343 -6.11 -11.21 -5.42
C ASP A 343 -5.00 -10.39 -4.74
N LYS A 344 -4.16 -11.05 -3.92
CA LYS A 344 -3.07 -10.37 -3.20
C LYS A 344 -1.82 -10.25 -4.08
N PRO A 345 -1.16 -9.08 -4.10
CA PRO A 345 0.09 -8.91 -4.83
C PRO A 345 1.25 -9.56 -4.07
N PRO A 346 2.30 -10.05 -4.77
CA PRO A 346 3.49 -10.64 -4.16
C PRO A 346 4.17 -9.78 -3.09
N LEU A 347 4.15 -8.47 -3.29
CA LEU A 347 4.72 -7.48 -2.38
C LEU A 347 4.02 -7.41 -1.02
N SER A 348 2.81 -7.97 -0.89
CA SER A 348 2.11 -8.09 0.40
C SER A 348 2.65 -9.22 1.28
N THR A 349 3.56 -10.05 0.76
CA THR A 349 4.16 -11.16 1.53
C THR A 349 5.17 -10.68 2.56
N HIS A 350 5.35 -11.49 3.61
CA HIS A 350 6.35 -11.20 4.63
C HIS A 350 7.77 -11.28 4.04
N ASN A 351 8.68 -10.49 4.61
CA ASN A 351 10.09 -10.46 4.21
C ASN A 351 10.97 -11.22 5.21
N LEU A 352 12.24 -11.39 4.89
CA LEU A 352 13.19 -12.09 5.74
C LEU A 352 13.41 -11.41 7.10
N GLU A 353 13.31 -10.08 7.16
CA GLU A 353 13.40 -9.32 8.42
C GLU A 353 12.25 -9.70 9.37
N TYR A 354 11.02 -9.79 8.86
CA TYR A 354 9.88 -10.30 9.63
C TYR A 354 10.15 -11.69 10.21
N ILE A 355 10.74 -12.60 9.41
CA ILE A 355 11.09 -13.96 9.88
C ILE A 355 12.14 -13.92 10.98
N ILE A 356 13.14 -13.05 10.87
CA ILE A 356 14.19 -12.87 11.88
C ILE A 356 13.58 -12.35 13.19
N ASP A 357 12.76 -11.30 13.11
CA ASP A 357 12.09 -10.70 14.27
C ASP A 357 11.14 -11.69 14.93
N PHE A 358 10.37 -12.41 14.12
CA PHE A 358 9.48 -13.47 14.58
C PHE A 358 10.27 -14.55 15.34
N PHE A 359 11.40 -15.00 14.78
CA PHE A 359 12.25 -16.00 15.43
C PHE A 359 12.87 -15.46 16.73
N GLN A 360 13.25 -14.19 16.82
CA GLN A 360 13.79 -13.61 18.05
C GLN A 360 12.72 -13.48 19.15
N LYS A 361 11.48 -13.16 18.79
CA LYS A 361 10.35 -13.00 19.73
C LYS A 361 9.83 -14.35 20.25
N ASN A 362 9.81 -15.37 19.41
CA ASN A 362 9.18 -16.67 19.70
C ASN A 362 10.17 -17.84 19.84
N GLY A 363 11.47 -17.61 19.62
CA GLY A 363 12.52 -18.63 19.59
C GLY A 363 13.13 -18.97 20.95
N ARG A 364 12.32 -19.08 22.01
CA ARG A 364 12.72 -19.71 23.28
C ARG A 364 11.92 -20.98 23.55
#